data_AF-A8XPJ4-F1
#
_entry.id   AF-A8XPJ4-F1
#
_cell.length_a   1.000
_cell.length_b   1.000
_cell.length_c   1.000
_cell.angle_alpha   90.00
_cell.angle_beta   90.00
_cell.angle_gamma   90.00
#
_symmetry.space_group_name_H-M   'P 1'
#
loop_
_entity.id
_entity.type
_entity.pdbx_description
1 polymer ?
#
loop_
_entity_poly.entity_id
_entity_poly.type
_entity_poly.pdbx_seq_one_letter_code
_entity_poly.pdbx_strand_id
1 'polypeptide(L)'
;MKTAILALICLQLADSAAVFDRNYTKPYVLKKTWVQNFIKFQYIFEGNQQKPKIVPLGCSPTNVDSDDYLKPGETSIEHDFLFSCEEGEDGVLNYEATACIDAYGQVMHPGEKRSLSNGTVVLHCNIYGGALKKVVERAAGCYFNETIYSEDEKWVELQVNPVDSSIDGRLMQCFRPHYSYYESHVVGCVIGKLGVLIGEFGQLLDGSYVKCVEAELGHVSLKQVSVDELQCNMDDKTFAHASQWTDEKKGANMKCNFGHIVKESCVIGNETLPIGQEVPVSRGCIFLCHPQTNVYICDNYLPEFQVVDTESEDLGPIEGNQVVVEQPDKKKSLKTVFKF
;
A
#
# COMPACT_ATOMS: atom_id res chain seq x y z
N MET A 1 -25.16 -30.72 116.44
CA MET A 1 -26.56 -30.27 116.67
C MET A 1 -27.01 -29.57 115.41
N LYS A 2 -27.83 -30.25 114.58
CA LYS A 2 -29.30 -30.04 114.45
C LYS A 2 -29.61 -28.61 114.00
N THR A 3 -30.14 -28.29 112.81
CA THR A 3 -31.17 -28.93 111.95
C THR A 3 -31.12 -28.17 110.59
N ALA A 4 -30.92 -28.80 109.41
CA ALA A 4 -31.93 -29.32 108.46
C ALA A 4 -33.17 -28.40 108.30
N ILE A 5 -33.58 -27.92 107.12
CA ILE A 5 -34.20 -28.68 105.99
C ILE A 5 -34.19 -27.85 104.68
N LEU A 6 -33.89 -28.54 103.56
CA LEU A 6 -34.31 -28.46 102.12
C LEU A 6 -35.43 -27.46 101.71
N ALA A 7 -35.69 -27.04 100.47
CA ALA A 7 -35.14 -27.13 99.09
C ALA A 7 -36.02 -26.13 98.26
N LEU A 8 -35.60 -25.53 97.15
CA LEU A 8 -35.87 -26.02 95.79
C LEU A 8 -35.24 -25.05 94.75
N ILE A 9 -34.85 -25.63 93.62
CA ILE A 9 -34.19 -25.07 92.45
C ILE A 9 -35.17 -24.27 91.58
N CYS A 10 -34.74 -23.12 91.04
CA CYS A 10 -35.20 -22.61 89.75
C CYS A 10 -34.07 -21.83 89.05
N LEU A 11 -33.56 -22.39 87.95
CA LEU A 11 -32.71 -21.72 86.97
C LEU A 11 -33.52 -20.66 86.23
N GLN A 12 -33.00 -19.43 86.12
CA GLN A 12 -33.18 -18.61 84.93
C GLN A 12 -31.89 -17.84 84.62
N LEU A 13 -31.36 -18.10 83.42
CA LEU A 13 -30.30 -17.36 82.75
C LEU A 13 -30.77 -15.92 82.53
N ALA A 14 -30.05 -14.96 83.08
CA ALA A 14 -30.24 -13.56 82.76
C ALA A 14 -29.43 -13.26 81.49
N ASP A 15 -30.08 -13.33 80.33
CA ASP A 15 -29.58 -12.69 79.11
C ASP A 15 -29.58 -11.18 79.32
N SER A 16 -28.38 -10.61 79.31
CA SER A 16 -28.16 -9.17 79.31
C SER A 16 -28.77 -8.55 78.06
N ALA A 17 -29.88 -7.85 78.24
CA ALA A 17 -30.52 -7.02 77.25
C ALA A 17 -29.59 -5.85 76.86
N ALA A 18 -28.97 -5.95 75.70
CA ALA A 18 -28.46 -4.77 75.00
C ALA A 18 -29.64 -4.09 74.28
N VAL A 19 -29.96 -2.90 74.77
CA VAL A 19 -31.00 -2.01 74.28
C VAL A 19 -30.78 -1.71 72.81
N PHE A 20 -31.69 -2.17 71.94
CA PHE A 20 -31.80 -1.70 70.56
C PHE A 20 -32.34 -0.29 70.56
N ASP A 21 -31.47 0.69 70.33
CA ASP A 21 -31.88 2.05 70.04
C ASP A 21 -32.51 2.12 68.65
N ARG A 22 -33.69 2.71 68.60
CA ARG A 22 -34.71 2.50 67.58
C ARG A 22 -34.87 3.80 66.80
N ASN A 23 -33.92 4.11 65.90
CA ASN A 23 -34.14 5.07 64.81
C ASN A 23 -32.96 5.16 63.83
N TYR A 24 -32.96 4.34 62.77
CA TYR A 24 -32.25 4.66 61.53
C TYR A 24 -32.88 3.91 60.36
N THR A 25 -33.81 4.56 59.64
CA THR A 25 -34.13 4.20 58.25
C THR A 25 -33.00 4.69 57.36
N LYS A 26 -31.90 3.93 57.30
CA LYS A 26 -30.97 3.97 56.16
C LYS A 26 -31.09 2.62 55.46
N PRO A 27 -31.28 2.58 54.13
CA PRO A 27 -31.23 1.32 53.40
C PRO A 27 -29.87 0.67 53.66
N TYR A 28 -29.86 -0.58 54.11
CA TYR A 28 -28.62 -1.33 54.26
C TYR A 28 -28.17 -1.74 52.85
N VAL A 29 -27.06 -1.16 52.39
CA VAL A 29 -26.48 -1.47 51.08
C VAL A 29 -25.66 -2.75 51.21
N LEU A 30 -26.13 -3.84 50.61
CA LEU A 30 -25.31 -5.04 50.43
C LEU A 30 -24.38 -4.74 49.25
N LYS A 31 -23.10 -4.44 49.54
CA LYS A 31 -22.09 -4.01 48.55
C LYS A 31 -21.63 -5.17 47.65
N LYS A 32 -22.56 -5.86 46.99
CA LYS A 32 -22.19 -6.81 45.94
C LYS A 32 -22.10 -6.03 44.63
N THR A 33 -20.86 -5.82 44.19
CA THR A 33 -20.54 -5.27 42.87
C THR A 33 -20.14 -6.38 41.92
N TRP A 34 -20.22 -6.10 40.63
CA TRP A 34 -19.62 -6.92 39.58
C TRP A 34 -19.41 -6.04 38.35
N VAL A 35 -18.61 -6.52 37.42
CA VAL A 35 -18.37 -5.87 36.13
C VAL A 35 -18.86 -6.77 35.02
N GLN A 36 -19.56 -6.21 34.05
CA GLN A 36 -19.98 -6.89 32.84
C GLN A 36 -19.89 -5.94 31.66
N ASN A 37 -19.26 -6.38 30.57
CA ASN A 37 -19.01 -5.57 29.37
C ASN A 37 -18.37 -4.20 29.71
N PHE A 38 -17.35 -4.21 30.58
CA PHE A 38 -16.67 -2.99 31.05
C PHE A 38 -17.56 -2.02 31.83
N ILE A 39 -18.78 -2.39 32.24
CA ILE A 39 -19.65 -1.57 33.10
C ILE A 39 -19.70 -2.17 34.51
N LYS A 40 -19.45 -1.35 35.52
CA LYS A 40 -19.55 -1.74 36.93
C LYS A 40 -20.97 -1.53 37.42
N PHE A 41 -21.55 -2.57 37.99
CA PHE A 41 -22.90 -2.56 38.54
C PHE A 41 -22.88 -2.74 40.05
N GLN A 42 -23.91 -2.20 40.72
CA GLN A 42 -24.13 -2.40 42.14
C GLN A 42 -25.59 -2.76 42.43
N TYR A 43 -25.76 -3.69 43.37
CA TYR A 43 -27.06 -3.94 43.99
C TYR A 43 -27.39 -2.87 45.04
N ILE A 44 -28.54 -2.21 44.88
CA ILE A 44 -29.12 -1.31 45.88
C ILE A 44 -30.51 -1.81 46.30
N PHE A 45 -30.85 -1.66 47.58
CA PHE A 45 -32.18 -1.96 48.11
C PHE A 45 -32.89 -0.65 48.44
N GLU A 46 -33.99 -0.35 47.75
CA GLU A 46 -34.78 0.86 48.00
C GLU A 46 -35.95 0.56 48.95
N GLY A 47 -35.99 1.26 50.10
CA GLY A 47 -37.13 1.29 51.02
C GLY A 47 -37.35 0.06 51.92
N ASN A 48 -38.39 0.13 52.76
CA ASN A 48 -38.78 -0.92 53.71
C ASN A 48 -39.24 -2.24 53.05
N GLN A 49 -39.35 -2.30 51.72
CA GLN A 49 -39.85 -3.44 50.96
C GLN A 49 -38.77 -4.30 50.28
N GLN A 50 -37.47 -4.05 50.54
CA GLN A 50 -36.35 -4.93 50.12
C GLN A 50 -36.33 -5.33 48.64
N LYS A 51 -36.86 -4.52 47.72
CA LYS A 51 -36.75 -4.83 46.28
C LYS A 51 -35.33 -4.50 45.80
N PRO A 52 -34.57 -5.49 45.28
CA PRO A 52 -33.25 -5.24 44.74
C PRO A 52 -33.37 -4.49 43.41
N LYS A 53 -32.58 -3.43 43.25
CA LYS A 53 -32.40 -2.69 42.00
C LYS A 53 -30.93 -2.73 41.62
N ILE A 54 -30.66 -2.91 40.34
CA ILE A 54 -29.32 -2.89 39.76
C ILE A 54 -29.09 -1.50 39.22
N VAL A 55 -27.99 -0.86 39.62
CA VAL A 55 -27.60 0.45 39.10
C VAL A 55 -26.21 0.38 38.47
N PRO A 56 -26.00 0.98 37.30
CA PRO A 56 -24.66 1.18 36.76
C PRO A 56 -23.96 2.28 37.56
N LEU A 57 -22.70 2.03 37.94
CA LEU A 57 -21.89 3.00 38.70
C LEU A 57 -20.90 3.75 37.81
N GLY A 58 -20.45 3.13 36.72
CA GLY A 58 -19.38 3.63 35.89
C GLY A 58 -18.78 2.54 35.00
N CYS A 59 -17.68 2.87 34.33
CA CYS A 59 -16.98 1.97 33.42
C CYS A 59 -15.68 1.45 34.04
N SER A 60 -15.33 0.19 33.82
CA SER A 60 -14.13 -0.48 34.34
C SER A 60 -13.25 -0.91 33.15
N PRO A 61 -12.17 -0.16 32.83
CA PRO A 61 -11.30 -0.42 31.68
C PRO A 61 -10.70 -1.83 31.65
N THR A 62 -10.39 -2.40 32.81
CA THR A 62 -9.79 -3.73 32.95
C THR A 62 -10.81 -4.86 32.91
N ASN A 63 -12.12 -4.53 32.89
CA ASN A 63 -13.22 -5.49 32.99
C ASN A 63 -13.14 -6.39 34.26
N VAL A 64 -12.52 -5.88 35.32
CA VAL A 64 -12.35 -6.56 36.62
C VAL A 64 -13.08 -5.78 37.70
N ASP A 65 -13.79 -6.48 38.59
CA ASP A 65 -14.41 -5.86 39.75
C ASP A 65 -13.33 -5.33 40.72
N SER A 66 -13.05 -4.04 40.59
CA SER A 66 -12.09 -3.29 41.39
C SER A 66 -12.69 -1.94 41.77
N ASP A 67 -12.15 -1.30 42.81
CA ASP A 67 -12.61 0.03 43.24
C ASP A 67 -12.19 1.14 42.26
N ASP A 68 -11.27 0.84 41.35
CA ASP A 68 -10.83 1.75 40.29
C ASP A 68 -11.75 1.60 39.06
N TYR A 69 -12.70 2.52 38.94
CA TYR A 69 -13.61 2.63 37.80
C TYR A 69 -13.82 4.10 37.42
N LEU A 70 -14.09 4.33 36.14
CA LEU A 70 -14.40 5.62 35.56
C LEU A 70 -15.85 6.00 35.86
N LYS A 71 -16.06 7.23 36.32
CA LYS A 71 -17.41 7.80 36.42
C LYS A 71 -17.93 8.22 35.05
N PRO A 72 -19.25 8.38 34.87
CA PRO A 72 -19.81 8.95 33.65
C PRO A 72 -19.18 10.31 33.33
N GLY A 73 -18.74 10.48 32.08
CA GLY A 73 -18.00 11.64 31.57
C GLY A 73 -16.48 11.56 31.73
N GLU A 74 -15.95 10.55 32.42
CA GLU A 74 -14.49 10.35 32.53
C GLU A 74 -13.95 9.55 31.34
N THR A 75 -12.66 9.78 31.05
CA THR A 75 -11.93 9.12 29.97
C THR A 75 -10.73 8.36 30.51
N SER A 76 -10.29 7.35 29.78
CA SER A 76 -9.05 6.62 30.07
C SER A 76 -8.29 6.35 28.78
N ILE A 77 -6.96 6.24 28.90
CA ILE A 77 -6.11 5.84 27.79
C ILE A 77 -5.71 4.40 28.02
N GLU A 78 -6.07 3.54 27.06
CA GLU A 78 -5.71 2.13 27.09
C GLU A 78 -5.09 1.77 25.73
N HIS A 79 -3.90 1.18 25.77
CA HIS A 79 -3.10 0.88 24.58
C HIS A 79 -2.83 2.13 23.72
N ASP A 80 -3.47 2.21 22.56
CA ASP A 80 -3.33 3.26 21.54
C ASP A 80 -4.63 4.07 21.35
N PHE A 81 -5.57 3.98 22.29
CA PHE A 81 -6.89 4.60 22.16
C PHE A 81 -7.31 5.34 23.43
N LEU A 82 -8.06 6.42 23.22
CA LEU A 82 -8.80 7.11 24.25
C LEU A 82 -10.20 6.48 24.32
N PHE A 83 -10.56 5.99 25.50
CA PHE A 83 -11.88 5.46 25.80
C PHE A 83 -12.68 6.45 26.64
N SER A 84 -13.96 6.58 26.34
CA SER A 84 -14.92 7.42 27.08
C SER A 84 -15.96 6.55 27.78
N CYS A 85 -16.30 6.93 29.02
CA CYS A 85 -17.43 6.36 29.74
C CYS A 85 -18.61 7.31 29.66
N GLU A 86 -19.62 7.03 28.84
CA GLU A 86 -20.73 7.94 28.59
C GLU A 86 -22.06 7.35 29.03
N GLU A 87 -22.93 8.20 29.60
CA GLU A 87 -24.30 7.85 29.97
C GLU A 87 -25.26 8.35 28.91
N GLY A 88 -25.99 7.44 28.28
CA GLY A 88 -27.05 7.74 27.33
C GLY A 88 -28.28 8.37 28.00
N GLU A 89 -29.18 8.94 27.19
CA GLU A 89 -30.43 9.55 27.67
C GLU A 89 -31.37 8.55 28.37
N ASP A 90 -31.20 7.26 28.09
CA ASP A 90 -31.90 6.13 28.71
C ASP A 90 -31.26 5.65 30.03
N GLY A 91 -30.16 6.30 30.46
CA GLY A 91 -29.39 5.93 31.65
C GLY A 91 -28.48 4.71 31.44
N VAL A 92 -28.26 4.29 30.19
CA VAL A 92 -27.35 3.19 29.86
C VAL A 92 -25.93 3.73 29.73
N LEU A 93 -24.99 3.11 30.44
CA LEU A 93 -23.57 3.43 30.30
C LEU A 93 -22.95 2.68 29.12
N ASN A 94 -22.16 3.40 28.33
CA ASN A 94 -21.36 2.86 27.24
C ASN A 94 -19.86 3.14 27.49
N TYR A 95 -19.03 2.15 27.17
CA TYR A 95 -17.58 2.25 27.24
C TYR A 95 -16.99 1.95 25.87
N GLU A 96 -16.54 3.00 25.17
CA GLU A 96 -16.08 2.87 23.79
C GLU A 96 -14.85 3.73 23.49
N ALA A 97 -14.10 3.32 22.47
CA ALA A 97 -12.95 4.07 21.97
C ALA A 97 -13.43 5.23 21.10
N THR A 98 -13.10 6.46 21.50
CA THR A 98 -13.57 7.70 20.85
C THR A 98 -12.47 8.37 20.03
N ALA A 99 -11.20 8.11 20.33
CA ALA A 99 -10.05 8.67 19.61
C ALA A 99 -8.83 7.74 19.66
N CYS A 100 -7.87 7.95 18.78
CA CYS A 100 -6.59 7.27 18.80
C CYS A 100 -5.55 8.12 19.55
N ILE A 101 -4.47 7.51 20.02
CA ILE A 101 -3.33 8.19 20.62
C ILE A 101 -2.14 8.07 19.67
N ASP A 102 -1.46 9.17 19.38
CA ASP A 102 -0.27 9.16 18.53
C ASP A 102 0.99 8.67 19.28
N ALA A 103 2.12 8.57 18.57
CA ALA A 103 3.38 8.10 19.15
C ALA A 103 3.96 9.03 20.24
N TYR A 104 3.45 10.26 20.37
CA TYR A 104 3.85 11.24 21.37
C TYR A 104 2.83 11.37 22.51
N GLY A 105 1.79 10.52 22.53
CA GLY A 105 0.75 10.54 23.55
C GLY A 105 -0.36 11.57 23.31
N GLN A 106 -0.45 12.19 22.13
CA GLN A 106 -1.48 13.18 21.82
C GLN A 106 -2.72 12.53 21.19
N VAL A 107 -3.88 13.06 21.52
CA VAL A 107 -5.19 12.56 21.03
C VAL A 107 -5.39 12.91 19.56
N MET A 108 -5.79 11.93 18.74
CA MET A 108 -6.17 12.03 17.34
C MET A 108 -7.64 11.65 17.17
N HIS A 109 -8.49 12.60 16.78
CA HIS A 109 -9.91 12.30 16.54
C HIS A 109 -10.14 11.51 15.24
N PRO A 110 -11.27 10.78 15.11
CA PRO A 110 -11.61 10.08 13.89
C PRO A 110 -11.60 11.00 12.66
N GLY A 111 -10.93 10.57 11.58
CA GLY A 111 -10.68 11.36 10.38
C GLY A 111 -9.36 12.13 10.39
N GLU A 112 -8.68 12.26 11.54
CA GLU A 112 -7.37 12.91 11.60
C GLU A 112 -6.26 12.04 10.99
N LYS A 113 -5.32 12.74 10.35
CA LYS A 113 -4.06 12.20 9.87
C LYS A 113 -2.90 12.99 10.46
N ARG A 114 -1.83 12.31 10.86
CA ARG A 114 -0.60 12.93 11.36
C ARG A 114 0.62 12.33 10.68
N SER A 115 1.50 13.20 10.20
CA SER A 115 2.77 12.79 9.66
C SER A 115 3.84 12.85 10.75
N LEU A 116 4.48 11.73 11.01
CA LEU A 116 5.61 11.56 11.91
C LEU A 116 6.91 11.44 11.11
N SER A 117 8.04 11.53 11.81
CA SER A 117 9.37 11.28 11.24
C SER A 117 9.63 12.03 9.93
N ASN A 118 9.41 13.35 9.95
CA ASN A 118 9.55 14.25 8.80
C ASN A 118 8.74 13.81 7.56
N GLY A 119 7.55 13.26 7.77
CA GLY A 119 6.65 12.86 6.68
C GLY A 119 6.68 11.39 6.32
N THR A 120 7.68 10.63 6.78
CA THR A 120 7.91 9.23 6.33
C THR A 120 6.91 8.22 6.89
N VAL A 121 6.23 8.55 7.99
CA VAL A 121 5.20 7.72 8.59
C VAL A 121 3.93 8.55 8.71
N VAL A 122 2.83 8.07 8.17
CA VAL A 122 1.52 8.71 8.28
C VAL A 122 0.65 7.85 9.18
N LEU A 123 0.20 8.43 10.28
CA LEU A 123 -0.80 7.85 11.17
C LEU A 123 -2.18 8.30 10.74
N HIS A 124 -3.11 7.36 10.64
CA HIS A 124 -4.53 7.61 10.40
C HIS A 124 -5.35 7.09 11.57
N CYS A 125 -6.25 7.91 12.10
CA CYS A 125 -7.28 7.46 13.03
C CYS A 125 -8.63 7.47 12.30
N ASN A 126 -9.26 6.32 12.07
CA ASN A 126 -10.51 6.28 11.31
C ASN A 126 -11.41 5.10 11.72
N ILE A 127 -12.70 5.20 11.41
CA ILE A 127 -13.68 4.17 11.72
C ILE A 127 -13.84 3.25 10.50
N TYR A 128 -13.53 1.97 10.66
CA TYR A 128 -13.67 0.96 9.61
C TYR A 128 -14.56 -0.18 10.10
N GLY A 129 -15.68 -0.40 9.43
CA GLY A 129 -16.62 -1.47 9.80
C GLY A 129 -17.25 -1.29 11.18
N GLY A 130 -17.44 -0.04 11.62
CA GLY A 130 -17.99 0.30 12.93
C GLY A 130 -16.99 0.28 14.10
N ALA A 131 -15.73 -0.06 13.86
CA ALA A 131 -14.68 -0.03 14.88
C ALA A 131 -13.64 1.06 14.59
N LEU A 132 -13.19 1.76 15.63
CA LEU A 132 -12.09 2.70 15.54
C LEU A 132 -10.77 1.97 15.28
N LYS A 133 -9.98 2.43 14.31
CA LYS A 133 -8.67 1.87 13.98
C LYS A 133 -7.63 2.96 13.83
N LYS A 134 -6.44 2.69 14.38
CA LYS A 134 -5.20 3.42 14.14
C LYS A 134 -4.42 2.66 13.06
N VAL A 135 -4.22 3.29 11.90
CA VAL A 135 -3.44 2.72 10.79
C VAL A 135 -2.11 3.47 10.70
N VAL A 136 -1.02 2.71 10.61
CA VAL A 136 0.33 3.25 10.41
C VAL A 136 0.75 2.95 8.97
N GLU A 137 0.81 3.97 8.14
CA GLU A 137 1.28 3.88 6.76
C GLU A 137 2.69 4.47 6.66
N ARG A 138 3.57 3.83 5.88
CA ARG A 138 4.80 4.51 5.45
C ARG A 138 4.45 5.38 4.26
N ALA A 139 4.97 6.59 4.22
CA ALA A 139 4.77 7.48 3.09
C ALA A 139 5.20 6.79 1.80
N ALA A 140 4.36 6.94 0.78
CA ALA A 140 4.68 6.47 -0.56
C ALA A 140 5.75 7.38 -1.14
N GLY A 141 6.91 6.82 -1.50
CA GLY A 141 8.02 7.54 -2.09
C GLY A 141 9.37 7.24 -1.45
N CYS A 142 10.42 7.78 -2.06
CA CYS A 142 11.79 7.65 -1.62
C CYS A 142 12.14 8.81 -0.69
N TYR A 143 12.49 8.48 0.56
CA TYR A 143 12.96 9.48 1.50
C TYR A 143 14.45 9.74 1.30
N PHE A 144 14.80 10.96 0.92
CA PHE A 144 16.18 11.38 0.72
C PHE A 144 16.35 12.83 1.17
N ASN A 145 17.35 13.08 2.03
CA ASN A 145 17.68 14.40 2.59
C ASN A 145 16.44 15.20 3.07
N GLU A 146 15.67 14.60 3.98
CA GLU A 146 14.44 15.18 4.55
C GLU A 146 13.28 15.44 3.58
N THR A 147 13.42 15.04 2.32
CA THR A 147 12.39 15.18 1.28
C THR A 147 11.87 13.81 0.87
N ILE A 148 10.57 13.73 0.56
CA ILE A 148 9.94 12.50 0.04
C ILE A 148 9.67 12.73 -1.44
N TYR A 149 10.32 11.92 -2.28
CA TYR A 149 10.17 11.92 -3.72
C TYR A 149 9.13 10.87 -4.13
N SER A 150 8.20 11.26 -4.98
CA SER A 150 7.14 10.39 -5.49
C SER A 150 7.72 9.31 -6.42
N GLU A 151 6.93 8.29 -6.73
CA GLU A 151 7.31 7.26 -7.70
C GLU A 151 7.69 7.90 -9.06
N ASP A 152 8.81 7.46 -9.64
CA ASP A 152 9.41 8.00 -10.86
C ASP A 152 9.85 9.47 -10.82
N GLU A 153 9.73 10.14 -9.66
CA GLU A 153 10.22 11.49 -9.49
C GLU A 153 11.74 11.52 -9.58
N LYS A 154 12.25 12.50 -10.34
CA LYS A 154 13.69 12.73 -10.55
C LYS A 154 14.11 14.01 -9.85
N TRP A 155 15.26 13.97 -9.19
CA TRP A 155 15.85 15.14 -8.56
C TRP A 155 17.36 15.20 -8.77
N VAL A 156 17.93 16.37 -8.50
CA VAL A 156 19.37 16.60 -8.61
C VAL A 156 19.97 16.60 -7.22
N GLU A 157 20.96 15.73 -6.99
CA GLU A 157 21.83 15.79 -5.84
C GLU A 157 23.13 16.51 -6.22
N LEU A 158 23.35 17.70 -5.67
CA LEU A 158 24.55 18.49 -5.95
C LEU A 158 25.79 17.86 -5.32
N GLN A 159 26.93 17.99 -5.99
CA GLN A 159 28.19 17.53 -5.40
C GLN A 159 28.62 18.40 -4.21
N VAL A 160 28.95 17.75 -3.09
CA VAL A 160 29.58 18.38 -1.93
C VAL A 160 31.08 18.07 -1.95
N ASN A 161 31.92 19.09 -2.12
CA ASN A 161 33.39 18.96 -2.29
C ASN A 161 33.77 18.04 -3.47
N PRO A 162 33.49 18.46 -4.71
CA PRO A 162 33.66 17.61 -5.89
C PRO A 162 35.12 17.20 -6.08
N VAL A 163 35.36 15.89 -6.14
CA VAL A 163 36.61 15.31 -6.65
C VAL A 163 36.61 15.33 -8.19
N ASP A 164 35.42 15.21 -8.79
CA ASP A 164 35.19 15.28 -10.23
C ASP A 164 34.46 16.58 -10.56
N SER A 165 35.10 17.46 -11.34
CA SER A 165 34.51 18.71 -11.82
C SER A 165 33.76 18.58 -13.13
N SER A 166 33.60 17.35 -13.67
CA SER A 166 32.90 17.11 -14.93
C SER A 166 31.39 17.22 -14.83
N ILE A 167 30.82 17.14 -13.62
CA ILE A 167 29.37 17.22 -13.35
C ILE A 167 29.09 18.18 -12.19
N ASP A 168 27.95 18.86 -12.24
CA ASP A 168 27.46 19.69 -11.12
C ASP A 168 26.77 18.83 -10.05
N GLY A 169 26.23 17.68 -10.45
CA GLY A 169 25.49 16.78 -9.56
C GLY A 169 25.12 15.46 -10.20
N ARG A 170 24.47 14.61 -9.40
CA ARG A 170 23.92 13.32 -9.79
C ARG A 170 22.43 13.45 -10.03
N LEU A 171 21.95 12.82 -11.10
CA LEU A 171 20.53 12.70 -11.36
C LEU A 171 20.04 11.47 -10.61
N MET A 172 19.12 11.68 -9.69
CA MET A 172 18.50 10.64 -8.88
C MET A 172 17.10 10.35 -9.40
N GLN A 173 16.61 9.12 -9.20
CA GLN A 173 15.23 8.75 -9.46
C GLN A 173 14.71 7.86 -8.33
N CYS A 174 13.44 8.07 -7.98
CA CYS A 174 12.74 7.18 -7.07
C CYS A 174 12.16 6.01 -7.82
N PHE A 175 12.53 4.79 -7.43
CA PHE A 175 12.09 3.56 -8.06
C PHE A 175 11.35 2.67 -7.07
N ARG A 176 10.34 1.95 -7.55
CA ARG A 176 9.62 0.92 -6.78
C ARG A 176 9.59 -0.40 -7.55
N PRO A 177 10.51 -1.33 -7.29
CA PRO A 177 10.52 -2.63 -7.95
C PRO A 177 9.28 -3.45 -7.54
N HIS A 178 8.38 -3.77 -8.47
CA HIS A 178 7.28 -4.74 -8.30
C HIS A 178 6.54 -4.70 -6.95
N TYR A 179 6.02 -3.53 -6.57
CA TYR A 179 5.30 -3.30 -5.30
C TYR A 179 6.13 -3.47 -4.01
N SER A 180 7.44 -3.62 -4.11
CA SER A 180 8.39 -3.64 -2.98
C SER A 180 8.55 -2.25 -2.34
N TYR A 181 9.59 -2.11 -1.51
CA TYR A 181 10.03 -0.85 -0.91
C TYR A 181 10.51 0.14 -1.97
N TYR A 182 10.33 1.43 -1.68
CA TYR A 182 10.85 2.52 -2.48
C TYR A 182 12.36 2.67 -2.28
N GLU A 183 13.09 2.82 -3.38
CA GLU A 183 14.55 2.95 -3.39
C GLU A 183 14.98 4.13 -4.27
N SER A 184 15.91 4.95 -3.78
CA SER A 184 16.53 6.02 -4.54
C SER A 184 17.75 5.51 -5.30
N HIS A 185 17.78 5.68 -6.61
CA HIS A 185 18.87 5.23 -7.48
C HIS A 185 19.52 6.41 -8.19
N VAL A 186 20.84 6.34 -8.39
CA VAL A 186 21.54 7.24 -9.30
C VAL A 186 21.25 6.76 -10.72
N VAL A 187 20.69 7.62 -11.56
CA VAL A 187 20.30 7.28 -12.94
C VAL A 187 21.03 8.10 -14.00
N GLY A 188 21.82 9.10 -13.61
CA GLY A 188 22.53 9.96 -14.57
C GLY A 188 23.44 11.01 -13.96
N CYS A 189 24.04 11.77 -14.86
CA CYS A 189 24.92 12.90 -14.64
C CYS A 189 24.14 14.21 -14.86
N VAL A 190 24.47 15.26 -14.11
CA VAL A 190 23.89 16.60 -14.29
C VAL A 190 24.98 17.62 -14.54
N ILE A 191 24.82 18.41 -15.60
CA ILE A 191 25.67 19.57 -15.91
C ILE A 191 24.81 20.76 -16.33
N GLY A 192 24.85 21.83 -15.54
CA GLY A 192 23.96 22.98 -15.62
C GLY A 192 22.49 22.56 -15.53
N LYS A 193 21.78 22.65 -16.66
CA LYS A 193 20.37 22.25 -16.79
C LYS A 193 20.20 20.92 -17.54
N LEU A 194 21.29 20.31 -18.01
CA LEU A 194 21.27 19.09 -18.79
C LEU A 194 21.43 17.89 -17.85
N GLY A 195 20.45 16.99 -17.87
CA GLY A 195 20.55 15.65 -17.27
C GLY A 195 20.84 14.62 -18.36
N VAL A 196 21.92 13.85 -18.21
CA VAL A 196 22.31 12.77 -19.11
C VAL A 196 22.22 11.45 -18.36
N LEU A 197 21.39 10.51 -18.82
CA LEU A 197 21.24 9.21 -18.18
C LEU A 197 22.54 8.38 -18.30
N ILE A 198 22.77 7.46 -17.36
CA ILE A 198 23.92 6.55 -17.41
C ILE A 198 23.88 5.76 -18.72
N GLY A 199 25.01 5.73 -19.44
CA GLY A 199 25.13 5.06 -20.73
C GLY A 199 24.66 5.89 -21.93
N GLU A 200 23.94 6.99 -21.69
CA GLU A 200 23.45 7.90 -22.72
C GLU A 200 24.43 9.03 -23.03
N PHE A 201 24.25 9.63 -24.20
CA PHE A 201 25.05 10.74 -24.68
C PHE A 201 24.31 12.07 -24.52
N GLY A 202 25.08 13.15 -24.39
CA GLY A 202 24.60 14.52 -24.36
C GLY A 202 25.47 15.45 -25.19
N GLN A 203 24.94 16.62 -25.52
CA GLN A 203 25.69 17.69 -26.16
C GLN A 203 25.73 18.91 -25.22
N LEU A 204 26.94 19.40 -24.95
CA LEU A 204 27.15 20.60 -24.14
C LEU A 204 26.91 21.87 -24.97
N LEU A 205 26.81 23.02 -24.29
CA LEU A 205 26.54 24.32 -24.92
C LEU A 205 27.67 24.78 -25.86
N ASP A 206 28.89 24.29 -25.66
CA ASP A 206 30.04 24.54 -26.55
C ASP A 206 30.04 23.64 -27.80
N GLY A 207 29.04 22.76 -27.93
CA GLY A 207 28.89 21.82 -29.03
C GLY A 207 29.62 20.49 -28.84
N SER A 208 30.39 20.33 -27.76
CA SER A 208 31.09 19.08 -27.46
C SER A 208 30.14 17.96 -27.05
N TYR A 209 30.51 16.72 -27.36
CA TYR A 209 29.73 15.54 -27.04
C TYR A 209 30.30 14.83 -25.81
N VAL A 210 29.39 14.41 -24.93
CA VAL A 210 29.72 13.73 -23.68
C VAL A 210 28.87 12.49 -23.49
N LYS A 211 29.36 11.55 -22.69
CA LYS A 211 28.65 10.35 -22.25
C LYS A 211 28.67 10.27 -20.74
N CYS A 212 27.53 10.00 -20.12
CA CYS A 212 27.51 9.70 -18.69
C CYS A 212 27.94 8.26 -18.47
N VAL A 213 28.97 8.05 -17.66
CA VAL A 213 29.52 6.74 -17.35
C VAL A 213 29.49 6.52 -15.85
N GLU A 214 29.22 5.28 -15.44
CA GLU A 214 29.27 4.85 -14.04
C GLU A 214 30.53 3.99 -13.88
N ALA A 215 31.49 4.48 -13.09
CA ALA A 215 32.75 3.76 -12.85
C ALA A 215 32.61 2.73 -11.72
N GLU A 216 31.89 3.13 -10.66
CA GLU A 216 31.50 2.30 -9.53
C GLU A 216 30.03 2.60 -9.21
N LEU A 217 29.33 1.69 -8.53
CA LEU A 217 27.92 1.85 -8.22
C LEU A 217 27.64 3.20 -7.52
N GLY A 218 26.83 4.05 -8.14
CA GLY A 218 26.49 5.40 -7.66
C GLY A 218 27.55 6.48 -7.95
N HIS A 219 28.67 6.14 -8.56
CA HIS A 219 29.75 7.06 -8.95
C HIS A 219 29.75 7.29 -10.45
N VAL A 220 29.07 8.36 -10.85
CA VAL A 220 28.92 8.78 -12.24
C VAL A 220 29.85 9.94 -12.59
N SER A 221 30.29 10.00 -13.85
CA SER A 221 31.09 11.09 -14.41
C SER A 221 30.74 11.33 -15.88
N LEU A 222 31.01 12.54 -16.38
CA LEU A 222 30.89 12.84 -17.80
C LEU A 222 32.23 12.63 -18.50
N LYS A 223 32.23 11.79 -19.52
CA LYS A 223 33.38 11.57 -20.39
C LYS A 223 33.14 12.22 -21.74
N GLN A 224 34.10 13.00 -22.22
CA GLN A 224 34.08 13.54 -23.58
C GLN A 224 34.22 12.40 -24.59
N VAL A 225 33.41 12.43 -25.66
CA VAL A 225 33.40 11.41 -26.71
C VAL A 225 33.53 12.05 -28.09
N SER A 226 34.06 11.28 -29.05
CA SER A 226 34.12 11.72 -30.44
C SER A 226 32.78 11.49 -31.14
N VAL A 227 32.59 12.14 -32.28
CA VAL A 227 31.39 11.96 -33.14
C VAL A 227 31.28 10.52 -33.65
N ASP A 228 32.40 9.80 -33.75
CA ASP A 228 32.42 8.41 -34.20
C ASP A 228 31.76 7.44 -33.20
N GLU A 229 31.78 7.77 -31.91
CA GLU A 229 31.07 6.97 -30.88
C GLU A 229 29.55 7.15 -30.94
N LEU A 230 29.07 8.19 -31.63
CA LEU A 230 27.64 8.52 -31.78
C LEU A 230 27.00 7.86 -33.02
N GLN A 231 27.76 7.05 -33.75
CA GLN A 231 27.31 6.35 -34.93
C GLN A 231 26.31 5.25 -34.58
N CYS A 232 25.36 5.00 -35.47
CA CYS A 232 24.34 3.96 -35.31
C CYS A 232 24.65 2.77 -36.21
N ASN A 233 24.40 1.55 -35.72
CA ASN A 233 24.59 0.32 -36.50
C ASN A 233 23.24 -0.34 -36.79
N MET A 234 22.93 -0.57 -38.07
CA MET A 234 21.74 -1.28 -38.54
C MET A 234 22.08 -2.15 -39.74
N ASP A 235 21.70 -3.43 -39.71
CA ASP A 235 21.86 -4.37 -40.84
C ASP A 235 23.26 -4.32 -41.48
N ASP A 236 24.30 -4.47 -40.64
CA ASP A 236 25.73 -4.41 -41.02
C ASP A 236 26.21 -3.08 -41.64
N LYS A 237 25.39 -2.03 -41.57
CA LYS A 237 25.74 -0.67 -42.00
C LYS A 237 25.88 0.25 -40.81
N THR A 238 26.84 1.15 -40.92
CA THR A 238 27.08 2.21 -39.93
C THR A 238 26.63 3.54 -40.49
N PHE A 239 25.85 4.27 -39.70
CA PHE A 239 25.26 5.55 -40.03
C PHE A 239 25.87 6.63 -39.13
N ALA A 240 26.32 7.73 -39.73
CA ALA A 240 26.87 8.85 -38.99
C ALA A 240 25.82 9.50 -38.08
N HIS A 241 26.25 10.11 -36.98
CA HIS A 241 25.37 10.90 -36.13
C HIS A 241 24.63 11.98 -36.95
N ALA A 242 23.35 12.18 -36.64
CA ALA A 242 22.43 13.09 -37.33
C ALA A 242 22.18 12.79 -38.81
N SER A 243 22.72 11.68 -39.36
CA SER A 243 22.38 11.24 -40.71
C SER A 243 20.94 10.71 -40.76
N GLN A 244 20.30 10.93 -41.91
CA GLN A 244 18.98 10.44 -42.24
C GLN A 244 19.06 9.53 -43.46
N TRP A 245 18.26 8.48 -43.48
CA TRP A 245 18.15 7.58 -44.62
C TRP A 245 16.75 6.99 -44.71
N THR A 246 16.37 6.57 -45.92
CA THR A 246 15.13 5.81 -46.14
C THR A 246 15.45 4.32 -46.11
N ASP A 247 14.83 3.59 -45.21
CA ASP A 247 14.83 2.14 -45.19
C ASP A 247 13.64 1.63 -46.02
N GLU A 248 13.92 1.21 -47.25
CA GLU A 248 12.91 0.70 -48.18
C GLU A 248 12.25 -0.60 -47.68
N LYS A 249 12.98 -1.44 -46.94
CA LYS A 249 12.44 -2.70 -46.41
C LYS A 249 11.44 -2.43 -45.30
N LYS A 250 11.75 -1.45 -44.44
CA LYS A 250 10.86 -1.03 -43.35
C LYS A 250 9.85 0.03 -43.79
N GLY A 251 9.95 0.56 -45.01
CA GLY A 251 9.11 1.65 -45.50
C GLY A 251 9.12 2.83 -44.54
N ALA A 252 10.30 3.31 -44.16
CA ALA A 252 10.46 4.32 -43.11
C ALA A 252 11.65 5.24 -43.34
N ASN A 253 11.51 6.52 -42.98
CA ASN A 253 12.63 7.42 -42.84
C ASN A 253 13.20 7.29 -41.43
N MET A 254 14.50 7.01 -41.38
CA MET A 254 15.25 6.72 -40.17
C MET A 254 16.30 7.80 -39.97
N LYS A 255 16.62 8.07 -38.70
CA LYS A 255 17.65 9.00 -38.30
C LYS A 255 18.53 8.38 -37.23
N CYS A 256 19.83 8.59 -37.35
CA CYS A 256 20.75 8.27 -36.28
C CYS A 256 20.84 9.46 -35.30
N ASN A 257 20.48 9.23 -34.05
CA ASN A 257 20.54 10.25 -33.01
C ASN A 257 21.24 9.68 -31.77
N PHE A 258 22.43 10.18 -31.46
CA PHE A 258 23.23 9.74 -30.30
C PHE A 258 23.38 8.21 -30.17
N GLY A 259 23.74 7.51 -31.26
CA GLY A 259 23.84 6.05 -31.27
C GLY A 259 22.50 5.29 -31.33
N HIS A 260 21.36 5.99 -31.23
CA HIS A 260 20.03 5.42 -31.34
C HIS A 260 19.43 5.63 -32.72
N ILE A 261 18.83 4.58 -33.27
CA ILE A 261 18.10 4.66 -34.53
C ILE A 261 16.67 5.05 -34.22
N VAL A 262 16.26 6.22 -34.69
CA VAL A 262 14.93 6.77 -34.49
C VAL A 262 14.19 6.78 -35.83
N LYS A 263 12.96 6.30 -35.81
CA LYS A 263 12.05 6.42 -36.95
C LYS A 263 11.39 7.79 -36.93
N GLU A 264 11.58 8.59 -37.98
CA GLU A 264 11.00 9.94 -38.08
C GLU A 264 9.65 9.94 -38.81
N SER A 265 9.47 9.05 -39.78
CA SER A 265 8.22 8.91 -40.54
C SER A 265 8.14 7.57 -41.26
N CYS A 266 6.96 7.23 -41.76
CA CYS A 266 6.73 6.10 -42.66
C CYS A 266 6.71 6.56 -44.10
N VAL A 267 7.07 5.66 -45.01
CA VAL A 267 7.07 5.90 -46.46
C VAL A 267 6.18 4.85 -47.11
N ILE A 268 5.14 5.29 -47.81
CA ILE A 268 4.25 4.43 -48.61
C ILE A 268 4.22 4.97 -50.04
N GLY A 269 4.81 4.22 -50.97
CA GLY A 269 4.97 4.70 -52.35
C GLY A 269 5.78 6.00 -52.35
N ASN A 270 5.17 7.10 -52.80
CA ASN A 270 5.79 8.43 -52.81
C ASN A 270 5.32 9.32 -51.65
N GLU A 271 4.47 8.83 -50.76
CA GLU A 271 3.94 9.59 -49.64
C GLU A 271 4.75 9.33 -48.36
N THR A 272 4.98 10.40 -47.61
CA THR A 272 5.61 10.33 -46.28
C THR A 272 4.55 10.63 -45.22
N LEU A 273 4.42 9.73 -44.25
CA LEU A 273 3.41 9.78 -43.20
C LEU A 273 4.08 10.04 -41.84
N PRO A 274 3.65 11.06 -41.07
CA PRO A 274 4.11 11.25 -39.71
C PRO A 274 3.74 10.08 -38.80
N ILE A 275 4.53 9.91 -37.75
CA ILE A 275 4.30 8.91 -36.70
C ILE A 275 2.93 9.13 -36.04
N GLY A 276 2.18 8.05 -35.84
CA GLY A 276 0.83 8.05 -35.29
C GLY A 276 -0.28 8.28 -36.32
N GLN A 277 0.05 8.62 -37.57
CA GLN A 277 -0.97 8.77 -38.60
C GLN A 277 -1.52 7.42 -39.06
N GLU A 278 -2.85 7.37 -39.16
CA GLU A 278 -3.61 6.28 -39.75
C GLU A 278 -4.04 6.66 -41.17
N VAL A 279 -3.87 5.74 -42.11
CA VAL A 279 -4.28 5.94 -43.51
C VAL A 279 -5.03 4.70 -43.99
N PRO A 280 -6.23 4.84 -44.55
CA PRO A 280 -6.91 3.72 -45.18
C PRO A 280 -6.13 3.28 -46.43
N VAL A 281 -5.82 2.00 -46.49
CA VAL A 281 -5.15 1.36 -47.63
C VAL A 281 -6.09 0.36 -48.31
N SER A 282 -5.68 -0.21 -49.43
CA SER A 282 -6.53 -1.10 -50.24
C SER A 282 -7.11 -2.26 -49.42
N ARG A 283 -8.31 -2.72 -49.80
CA ARG A 283 -9.04 -3.86 -49.19
C ARG A 283 -9.57 -3.61 -47.78
N GLY A 284 -9.91 -2.36 -47.45
CA GLY A 284 -10.51 -2.01 -46.16
C GLY A 284 -9.54 -2.12 -44.98
N CYS A 285 -8.25 -2.17 -45.26
CA CYS A 285 -7.22 -2.16 -44.21
C CYS A 285 -6.84 -0.72 -43.84
N ILE A 286 -6.34 -0.54 -42.64
CA ILE A 286 -5.75 0.69 -42.13
C ILE A 286 -4.26 0.46 -41.93
N PHE A 287 -3.47 1.36 -42.49
CA PHE A 287 -2.06 1.47 -42.15
C PHE A 287 -1.89 2.45 -41.00
N LEU A 288 -1.17 2.05 -39.96
CA LEU A 288 -0.76 2.91 -38.86
C LEU A 288 0.76 3.07 -38.87
N CYS A 289 1.21 4.33 -38.96
CA CYS A 289 2.62 4.68 -38.84
C CYS A 289 3.09 4.64 -37.38
N HIS A 290 3.27 3.45 -36.82
CA HIS A 290 3.69 3.30 -35.43
C HIS A 290 5.21 3.53 -35.25
N PRO A 291 5.68 4.12 -34.11
CA PRO A 291 7.07 4.53 -33.91
C PRO A 291 8.11 3.41 -33.99
N GLN A 292 7.73 2.17 -33.63
CA GLN A 292 8.66 1.03 -33.61
C GLN A 292 8.61 0.18 -34.89
N THR A 293 7.39 -0.13 -35.36
CA THR A 293 7.14 -1.00 -36.51
C THR A 293 5.91 -0.49 -37.24
N ASN A 294 5.83 -0.65 -38.56
CA ASN A 294 4.59 -0.38 -39.29
C ASN A 294 3.52 -1.39 -38.90
N VAL A 295 2.29 -0.92 -38.70
CA VAL A 295 1.16 -1.78 -38.35
C VAL A 295 0.13 -1.73 -39.47
N TYR A 296 -0.28 -2.91 -39.93
CA TYR A 296 -1.32 -3.08 -40.94
C TYR A 296 -2.49 -3.80 -40.30
N ILE A 297 -3.63 -3.12 -40.22
CA ILE A 297 -4.85 -3.62 -39.61
C ILE A 297 -5.84 -3.88 -40.74
N CYS A 298 -6.10 -5.13 -41.05
CA CYS A 298 -7.12 -5.51 -42.03
C CYS A 298 -8.28 -6.15 -41.28
N ASP A 299 -9.49 -5.65 -41.48
CA ASP A 299 -10.71 -6.34 -41.04
C ASP A 299 -10.95 -7.57 -41.94
N ASN A 300 -10.07 -8.56 -41.83
CA ASN A 300 -10.37 -9.89 -42.35
C ASN A 300 -11.23 -10.57 -41.29
N TYR A 301 -12.55 -10.58 -41.51
CA TYR A 301 -13.41 -11.55 -40.82
C TYR A 301 -12.80 -12.94 -41.00
N LEU A 302 -12.53 -13.63 -39.89
CA LEU A 302 -12.08 -15.02 -39.93
C LEU A 302 -13.18 -15.86 -40.62
N PRO A 303 -12.86 -16.65 -41.67
CA PRO A 303 -13.81 -17.56 -42.30
C PRO A 303 -14.42 -18.56 -41.31
N GLU A 304 -13.71 -18.84 -40.21
CA GLU A 304 -14.10 -19.75 -39.11
C GLU A 304 -15.25 -19.22 -38.25
N PHE A 305 -15.64 -17.94 -38.42
CA PHE A 305 -16.82 -17.34 -37.79
C PHE A 305 -18.07 -17.39 -38.69
N GLN A 306 -17.99 -18.06 -39.85
CA GLN A 306 -19.18 -18.50 -40.59
C GLN A 306 -19.64 -19.85 -40.03
N VAL A 307 -20.68 -19.82 -39.18
CA VAL A 307 -21.50 -21.01 -38.91
C VAL A 307 -22.28 -21.29 -40.19
N VAL A 308 -21.70 -22.10 -41.07
CA VAL A 308 -22.41 -22.61 -42.25
C VAL A 308 -22.51 -24.12 -42.07
N ASP A 309 -23.72 -24.54 -41.76
CA ASP A 309 -24.12 -25.94 -41.73
C ASP A 309 -23.69 -26.62 -43.04
N THR A 310 -23.12 -27.80 -42.84
CA THR A 310 -22.70 -28.76 -43.86
C THR A 310 -23.61 -28.80 -45.08
N GLU A 311 -23.01 -28.74 -46.28
CA GLU A 311 -23.21 -29.76 -47.32
C GLU A 311 -22.20 -29.57 -48.47
N SER A 312 -21.33 -30.59 -48.67
CA SER A 312 -20.91 -31.21 -49.95
C SER A 312 -20.29 -30.31 -51.04
N GLU A 313 -19.17 -30.58 -51.73
CA GLU A 313 -18.54 -31.79 -52.29
C GLU A 313 -17.06 -31.43 -52.62
N ASP A 314 -16.08 -32.21 -52.16
CA ASP A 314 -15.26 -33.15 -52.97
C ASP A 314 -13.94 -32.58 -53.58
N LEU A 315 -12.88 -32.71 -52.76
CA LEU A 315 -11.49 -33.17 -52.99
C LEU A 315 -10.67 -32.82 -54.27
N GLY A 316 -9.43 -32.36 -54.01
CA GLY A 316 -8.23 -32.72 -54.80
C GLY A 316 -6.93 -31.98 -54.40
N PRO A 317 -5.73 -32.60 -54.49
CA PRO A 317 -4.80 -32.67 -53.34
C PRO A 317 -3.50 -31.87 -53.50
N ILE A 318 -2.84 -31.56 -52.36
CA ILE A 318 -1.39 -31.33 -52.34
C ILE A 318 -0.77 -32.25 -51.28
N GLU A 319 0.06 -33.17 -51.76
CA GLU A 319 0.87 -34.09 -50.96
C GLU A 319 1.78 -33.33 -50.00
N GLY A 320 1.68 -33.66 -48.71
CA GLY A 320 2.55 -33.19 -47.65
C GLY A 320 3.29 -34.37 -47.03
N ASN A 321 4.62 -34.29 -47.06
CA ASN A 321 5.58 -35.25 -46.54
C ASN A 321 5.23 -35.85 -45.17
N GLN A 322 5.51 -37.15 -45.05
CA GLN A 322 5.45 -37.92 -43.82
C GLN A 322 6.35 -37.33 -42.73
N VAL A 323 5.77 -37.04 -41.57
CA VAL A 323 6.47 -37.06 -40.28
C VAL A 323 5.84 -38.18 -39.47
N VAL A 324 6.61 -39.24 -39.24
CA VAL A 324 6.25 -40.38 -38.41
C VAL A 324 6.18 -39.92 -36.95
N VAL A 325 5.00 -40.01 -36.34
CA VAL A 325 4.80 -39.81 -34.91
C VAL A 325 4.68 -41.19 -34.25
N GLU A 326 5.64 -41.54 -33.40
CA GLU A 326 5.50 -42.66 -32.46
C GLU A 326 4.44 -42.32 -31.40
N GLN A 327 3.48 -43.22 -31.22
CA GLN A 327 2.40 -43.15 -30.24
C GLN A 327 2.94 -43.34 -28.80
N PRO A 328 2.41 -42.60 -27.81
CA PRO A 328 2.49 -43.03 -26.42
C PRO A 328 1.19 -43.74 -26.03
N ASP A 329 1.30 -44.98 -25.56
CA ASP A 329 0.17 -45.66 -24.94
C ASP A 329 0.61 -46.38 -23.67
N LYS A 330 0.24 -45.79 -22.53
CA LYS A 330 -0.54 -46.40 -21.42
C LYS A 330 -0.20 -45.78 -20.06
N LYS A 331 -1.20 -45.06 -19.53
CA LYS A 331 -1.34 -44.78 -18.09
C LYS A 331 -1.52 -46.11 -17.32
N LYS A 332 -0.92 -46.20 -16.13
CA LYS A 332 -1.68 -46.42 -14.88
C LYS A 332 -0.85 -46.19 -13.60
N SER A 333 -1.38 -45.27 -12.79
CA SER A 333 -1.53 -45.28 -11.33
C SER A 333 -0.29 -45.23 -10.43
N LEU A 334 -0.21 -44.21 -9.57
CA LEU A 334 0.17 -44.26 -8.15
C LEU A 334 -0.18 -42.88 -7.52
N LYS A 335 -1.25 -42.84 -6.70
CA LYS A 335 -1.25 -42.68 -5.23
C LYS A 335 -0.75 -41.33 -4.69
N THR A 336 -1.72 -40.60 -4.15
CA THR A 336 -1.70 -39.63 -3.06
C THR A 336 -0.55 -39.82 -2.06
N VAL A 337 0.13 -38.73 -1.66
CA VAL A 337 0.37 -38.30 -0.26
C VAL A 337 0.80 -36.82 -0.28
N PHE A 338 -0.02 -35.95 0.32
CA PHE A 338 0.41 -34.65 0.83
C PHE A 338 1.19 -34.87 2.13
N LYS A 339 2.30 -34.16 2.32
CA LYS A 339 2.84 -33.85 3.64
C LYS A 339 3.30 -32.39 3.68
N PHE A 340 2.96 -31.78 4.81
CA PHE A 340 3.18 -30.40 5.24
C PHE A 340 4.63 -29.93 5.11
#